data_AF-A0A4Y7TM51-F1
#
_entry.id   AF-A0A4Y7TM51-F1
#
_cell.length_a   1.000
_cell.length_b   1.000
_cell.length_c   1.000
_cell.angle_alpha   90.00
_cell.angle_beta   90.00
_cell.angle_gamma   90.00
#
_symmetry.space_group_name_H-M   'P 1'
#
loop_
_entity.id
_entity.type
_entity.pdbx_description
1 polymer ?
#
loop_
_entity_poly.entity_id
_entity_poly.type
_entity_poly.pdbx_seq_one_letter_code
_entity_poly.pdbx_strand_id
1 'polypeptide(L)'
;MPSGQPELAGGSASSPSPESVNASATPARPPDAHHPAFGRRHFLWAALSILSLWLLRGVWKRLGTRFNTPHESLYAKTTLAEVSDPREVVRPLIDEDHPFDVVATVWTTIQGAQQSWMAMKPERILFSDTIFRGVSFKSNGAHANVNLSIPLEGFSEAKVLENYDLRASFTLVPQSPSLLDAFLDYHSWRPFHWIRAPKMSPPEDGLRPEDFIGKVPDPKQEAIDSYGITAPLIEFSYIESSCADDSPKPSGFAPRSYNTLAKFPIESTKGMSPLEYHPHVVTRTDLRVVKMTELYNAERYDRLHGALRANNTLNGCPSFFRRRYKLGEGGKTYRRQELRKNLSLTSEHGDQDRGQGTFPTRTFLYRMGLRSIHGCVSGILGPYGEHIPLTSTLNLRE
;
A
#
# COMPACT_ATOMS: atom_id res chain seq x y z
N MET A 1 -21.90 -48.61 -6.55
CA MET A 1 -22.49 -48.56 -7.89
C MET A 1 -22.84 -47.11 -8.23
N PRO A 2 -22.58 -46.60 -9.45
CA PRO A 2 -21.43 -46.81 -10.34
C PRO A 2 -20.45 -45.60 -10.22
N SER A 3 -19.12 -45.70 -10.20
CA SER A 3 -18.15 -46.32 -11.11
C SER A 3 -18.26 -45.83 -12.56
N GLY A 4 -17.47 -44.81 -12.91
CA GLY A 4 -17.27 -44.38 -14.30
C GLY A 4 -15.84 -43.86 -14.51
N GLN A 5 -14.97 -44.73 -15.02
CA GLN A 5 -13.79 -44.36 -15.81
C GLN A 5 -14.23 -43.92 -17.23
N PRO A 6 -13.38 -43.16 -17.94
CA PRO A 6 -12.75 -43.73 -19.15
C PRO A 6 -11.24 -43.40 -19.23
N GLU A 7 -10.35 -44.32 -19.60
CA GLU A 7 -10.01 -44.78 -20.98
C GLU A 7 -9.32 -43.67 -21.81
N LEU A 8 -7.98 -43.58 -21.78
CA LEU A 8 -7.00 -44.17 -22.71
C LEU A 8 -7.16 -43.77 -24.20
N ALA A 9 -6.30 -42.84 -24.65
CA ALA A 9 -5.70 -42.79 -25.98
C ALA A 9 -4.36 -42.05 -25.82
N GLY A 10 -3.19 -42.57 -26.21
CA GLY A 10 -2.90 -43.27 -27.45
C GLY A 10 -2.37 -42.25 -28.48
N GLY A 11 -1.19 -41.67 -28.22
CA GLY A 11 -0.57 -40.64 -29.05
C GLY A 11 0.87 -41.00 -29.40
N SER A 12 1.04 -41.43 -30.65
CA SER A 12 2.20 -42.07 -31.25
C SER A 12 3.40 -41.15 -31.48
N ALA A 13 4.56 -41.79 -31.49
CA ALA A 13 5.89 -41.39 -31.92
C ALA A 13 5.98 -40.42 -33.12
N SER A 14 6.95 -39.49 -33.06
CA SER A 14 7.76 -39.16 -34.24
C SER A 14 9.21 -38.92 -33.84
N SER A 15 10.09 -39.64 -34.52
CA SER A 15 11.53 -39.75 -34.35
C SER A 15 12.30 -38.58 -35.02
N PRO A 16 13.59 -38.40 -34.67
CA PRO A 16 14.41 -37.27 -35.10
C PRO A 16 14.96 -37.44 -36.53
N SER A 17 15.00 -36.33 -37.28
CA SER A 17 15.78 -36.22 -38.52
C SER A 17 17.26 -35.95 -38.21
N PRO A 18 18.20 -36.76 -38.74
CA PRO A 18 19.61 -36.40 -38.78
C PRO A 18 19.93 -35.86 -40.18
N GLU A 19 20.17 -34.55 -40.28
CA GLU A 19 20.69 -33.97 -41.52
C GLU A 19 22.22 -34.03 -41.51
N SER A 20 22.72 -35.05 -42.21
CA SER A 20 24.13 -35.23 -42.55
C SER A 20 24.50 -34.34 -43.74
N VAL A 21 25.38 -33.36 -43.53
CA VAL A 21 26.13 -32.73 -44.63
C VAL A 21 27.61 -32.98 -44.43
N ASN A 22 28.09 -33.98 -45.16
CA ASN A 22 29.50 -34.19 -45.47
C ASN A 22 29.94 -33.09 -46.45
N ALA A 23 30.95 -32.30 -46.09
CA ALA A 23 31.70 -31.49 -47.03
C ALA A 23 33.21 -31.67 -46.79
N SER A 24 33.77 -32.57 -47.59
CA SER A 24 35.04 -32.47 -48.29
C SER A 24 36.17 -31.68 -47.62
N ALA A 25 37.13 -32.43 -47.09
CA ALA A 25 38.44 -31.95 -46.71
C ALA A 25 39.26 -31.52 -47.94
N THR A 26 39.70 -30.27 -47.93
CA THR A 26 40.80 -29.76 -48.77
C THR A 26 41.97 -29.44 -47.83
N PRO A 27 43.21 -29.90 -48.08
CA PRO A 27 44.35 -29.64 -47.22
C PRO A 27 44.84 -28.20 -47.46
N ALA A 28 44.31 -27.26 -46.68
CA ALA A 28 44.79 -25.88 -46.68
C ALA A 28 46.08 -25.77 -45.85
N ARG A 29 47.11 -25.24 -46.51
CA ARG A 29 48.42 -24.79 -46.02
C ARG A 29 48.37 -24.25 -44.57
N PRO A 30 49.36 -24.56 -43.72
CA PRO A 30 49.45 -23.96 -42.39
C PRO A 30 49.54 -22.43 -42.57
N PRO A 31 48.61 -21.65 -42.01
CA PRO A 31 48.79 -20.20 -41.95
C PRO A 31 49.94 -19.94 -40.99
N ASP A 32 50.96 -19.23 -41.48
CA ASP A 32 52.05 -18.74 -40.67
C ASP A 32 51.48 -18.08 -39.42
N ALA A 33 51.76 -18.69 -38.27
CA ALA A 33 51.37 -18.21 -36.97
C ALA A 33 52.18 -16.94 -36.67
N HIS A 34 51.79 -15.83 -37.29
CA HIS A 34 52.03 -14.52 -36.73
C HIS A 34 51.24 -14.50 -35.43
N HIS A 35 51.89 -14.91 -34.33
CA HIS A 35 51.47 -14.53 -32.99
C HIS A 35 51.24 -13.02 -33.04
N PRO A 36 49.98 -12.53 -33.02
CA PRO A 36 49.80 -11.13 -32.75
C PRO A 36 50.47 -10.94 -31.40
N ALA A 37 51.46 -10.06 -31.33
CA ALA A 37 52.00 -9.62 -30.06
C ALA A 37 50.82 -9.00 -29.34
N PHE A 38 50.05 -9.83 -28.63
CA PHE A 38 48.77 -9.51 -28.03
C PHE A 38 49.12 -8.58 -26.90
N GLY A 39 49.12 -7.29 -27.27
CA GLY A 39 49.99 -6.31 -26.65
C GLY A 39 49.64 -6.21 -25.18
N ARG A 40 50.68 -6.13 -24.35
CA ARG A 40 50.63 -5.84 -22.91
C ARG A 40 49.60 -4.77 -22.50
N ARG A 41 49.22 -3.89 -23.45
CA ARG A 41 48.16 -2.89 -23.32
C ARG A 41 46.74 -3.48 -23.16
N HIS A 42 46.37 -4.54 -23.88
CA HIS A 42 45.03 -5.14 -23.76
C HIS A 42 44.80 -5.79 -22.39
N PHE A 43 45.82 -6.42 -21.82
CA PHE A 43 45.75 -6.97 -20.46
C PHE A 43 45.56 -5.87 -19.41
N LEU A 44 46.22 -4.72 -19.57
CA LEU A 44 46.07 -3.60 -18.63
C LEU A 44 44.65 -3.01 -18.67
N TRP A 45 44.08 -2.84 -19.87
CA TRP A 45 42.69 -2.40 -20.01
C TRP A 45 41.69 -3.40 -19.43
N ALA A 46 41.87 -4.70 -19.68
CA ALA A 46 41.01 -5.73 -19.10
C ALA A 46 41.06 -5.74 -17.56
N ALA A 47 42.27 -5.63 -16.98
CA ALA A 47 42.44 -5.56 -15.53
C ALA A 47 41.77 -4.32 -14.92
N LEU A 48 41.89 -3.16 -15.57
CA LEU A 48 41.23 -1.92 -15.13
C LEU A 48 39.70 -2.01 -15.22
N SER A 49 39.16 -2.62 -16.28
CA SER A 49 37.71 -2.85 -16.41
C SER A 49 37.17 -3.82 -15.36
N ILE A 50 37.92 -4.89 -15.03
CA ILE A 50 37.52 -5.82 -13.97
C ILE A 50 37.55 -5.11 -12.60
N LEU A 51 38.59 -4.32 -12.33
CA LEU A 51 38.70 -3.55 -11.09
C LEU A 51 37.58 -2.52 -10.96
N SER A 52 37.24 -1.81 -12.04
CA SER A 52 36.15 -0.82 -12.01
C SER A 52 34.80 -1.48 -11.78
N LEU A 53 34.49 -2.60 -12.44
CA LEU A 53 33.26 -3.37 -12.20
C LEU A 53 33.18 -3.90 -10.76
N TRP A 54 34.30 -4.33 -10.19
CA TRP A 54 34.36 -4.78 -8.80
C TRP A 54 34.08 -3.63 -7.81
N LEU A 55 34.67 -2.46 -8.04
CA LEU A 55 34.40 -1.24 -7.25
C LEU A 55 32.94 -0.80 -7.40
N LEU A 56 32.40 -0.77 -8.63
CA LEU A 56 30.99 -0.46 -8.91
C LEU A 56 30.06 -1.42 -8.17
N ARG A 57 30.34 -2.73 -8.18
CA ARG A 57 29.57 -3.73 -7.42
C ARG A 57 29.65 -3.49 -5.90
N GLY A 58 30.81 -3.10 -5.37
CA GLY A 58 30.96 -2.75 -3.96
C GLY A 58 30.16 -1.50 -3.57
N VAL A 59 30.19 -0.46 -4.40
CA VAL A 59 29.42 0.77 -4.23
C VAL A 59 27.92 0.50 -4.33
N TRP A 60 27.48 -0.26 -5.34
CA TRP A 60 26.08 -0.67 -5.50
C TRP A 60 25.57 -1.52 -4.33
N LYS A 61 26.40 -2.41 -3.76
CA LYS A 61 26.01 -3.16 -2.55
C LYS A 61 25.83 -2.23 -1.35
N ARG A 62 26.74 -1.27 -1.12
CA ARG A 62 26.63 -0.31 0.00
C ARG A 62 25.49 0.69 -0.16
N LEU A 63 25.21 1.13 -1.39
CA LEU A 63 24.07 1.99 -1.69
C LEU A 63 22.76 1.20 -1.59
N GLY A 64 22.73 -0.01 -2.15
CA GLY A 64 21.56 -0.89 -2.15
C GLY A 64 21.05 -1.18 -0.75
N THR A 65 21.92 -1.50 0.22
CA THR A 65 21.47 -1.75 1.60
C THR A 65 20.76 -0.56 2.21
N ARG A 66 21.21 0.68 1.93
CA ARG A 66 20.54 1.90 2.43
C ARG A 66 19.15 2.11 1.82
N PHE A 67 18.92 1.63 0.60
CA PHE A 67 17.62 1.73 -0.04
C PHE A 67 16.66 0.61 0.38
N ASN A 68 17.19 -0.51 0.91
CA ASN A 68 16.38 -1.66 1.31
C ASN A 68 15.76 -1.49 2.70
N THR A 69 16.42 -0.75 3.59
CA THR A 69 15.97 -0.51 4.97
C THR A 69 15.86 0.98 5.24
N PRO A 70 14.84 1.68 4.70
CA PRO A 70 14.69 3.13 4.84
C PRO A 70 14.57 3.61 6.30
N HIS A 71 14.33 2.68 7.23
CA HIS A 71 14.12 2.95 8.65
C HIS A 71 15.15 2.23 9.56
N GLU A 72 16.32 1.85 9.03
CA GLU A 72 17.36 1.15 9.80
C GLU A 72 17.73 1.86 11.11
N SER A 73 17.75 3.19 11.11
CA SER A 73 18.05 4.00 12.29
C SER A 73 17.00 3.89 13.40
N LEU A 74 15.79 3.44 13.09
CA LEU A 74 14.69 3.27 14.03
C LEU A 74 14.63 1.85 14.62
N TYR A 75 15.19 0.84 13.95
CA TYR A 75 15.10 -0.54 14.42
C TYR A 75 15.84 -0.73 15.75
N ALA A 76 15.23 -1.51 16.63
CA ALA A 76 15.88 -2.06 17.81
C ALA A 76 16.84 -3.18 17.36
N LYS A 77 18.00 -3.29 18.02
CA LYS A 77 18.99 -4.34 17.71
C LYS A 77 18.76 -5.62 18.52
N THR A 78 17.53 -5.86 18.92
CA THR A 78 17.14 -6.93 19.84
C THR A 78 15.96 -7.70 19.29
N THR A 79 15.91 -8.99 19.54
CA THR A 79 14.74 -9.82 19.21
C THR A 79 13.67 -9.71 20.30
N LEU A 80 12.42 -10.06 20.00
CA LEU A 80 11.32 -9.97 20.97
C LEU A 80 11.58 -10.80 22.24
N ALA A 81 12.28 -11.93 22.12
CA ALA A 81 12.64 -12.79 23.25
C ALA A 81 13.74 -12.19 24.16
N GLU A 82 14.54 -11.26 23.64
CA GLU A 82 15.62 -10.61 24.38
C GLU A 82 15.17 -9.32 25.09
N VAL A 83 14.02 -8.76 24.70
CA VAL A 83 13.50 -7.52 25.25
C VAL A 83 13.01 -7.77 26.68
N SER A 84 13.74 -7.20 27.65
CA SER A 84 13.38 -7.30 29.08
C SER A 84 12.17 -6.43 29.44
N ASP A 85 12.06 -5.23 28.85
CA ASP A 85 10.90 -4.34 29.00
C ASP A 85 10.21 -4.10 27.64
N PRO A 86 8.99 -4.63 27.43
CA PRO A 86 8.23 -4.42 26.19
C PRO A 86 7.98 -2.95 25.81
N ARG A 87 8.16 -2.01 26.75
CA ARG A 87 7.99 -0.56 26.50
C ARG A 87 9.17 0.08 25.76
N GLU A 88 10.34 -0.56 25.79
CA GLU A 88 11.54 -0.07 25.11
C GLU A 88 11.46 -0.26 23.60
N VAL A 89 10.54 -1.11 23.16
CA VAL A 89 10.32 -1.43 21.75
C VAL A 89 8.91 -1.08 21.31
N VAL A 90 8.78 -0.87 20.01
CA VAL A 90 7.48 -0.82 19.34
C VAL A 90 7.43 -2.04 18.44
N ARG A 91 6.37 -2.84 18.61
CA ARG A 91 6.16 -4.07 17.83
C ARG A 91 5.01 -3.91 16.83
N PRO A 92 4.90 -4.78 15.84
CA PRO A 92 3.82 -4.70 14.88
C PRO A 92 2.54 -5.34 15.51
N LEU A 93 1.33 -4.98 15.08
CA LEU A 93 0.07 -5.39 15.76
C LEU A 93 -0.31 -6.88 15.54
N ILE A 94 0.14 -7.44 14.43
CA ILE A 94 -0.08 -8.78 13.87
C ILE A 94 1.27 -9.45 13.62
N ASP A 95 1.70 -10.31 14.54
CA ASP A 95 2.96 -11.05 14.39
C ASP A 95 2.83 -12.19 13.36
N GLU A 96 3.96 -12.82 13.00
CA GLU A 96 4.03 -13.86 11.97
C GLU A 96 3.06 -15.04 12.22
N ASP A 97 2.93 -15.43 13.48
CA ASP A 97 2.13 -16.58 13.88
C ASP A 97 0.68 -16.21 14.23
N HIS A 98 0.34 -14.92 14.22
CA HIS A 98 -0.98 -14.46 14.64
C HIS A 98 -1.96 -14.45 13.48
N PRO A 99 -3.07 -15.20 13.55
CA PRO A 99 -4.08 -15.16 12.50
C PRO A 99 -4.86 -13.84 12.53
N PHE A 100 -5.30 -13.42 11.36
CA PHE A 100 -6.08 -12.21 11.19
C PHE A 100 -7.17 -12.41 10.14
N ASP A 101 -8.20 -11.60 10.29
CA ASP A 101 -9.30 -11.48 9.34
C ASP A 101 -9.01 -10.29 8.41
N VAL A 102 -9.47 -10.39 7.16
CA VAL A 102 -9.48 -9.27 6.22
C VAL A 102 -10.92 -8.87 6.00
N VAL A 103 -11.27 -7.68 6.48
CA VAL A 103 -12.60 -7.09 6.29
C VAL A 103 -12.56 -6.21 5.06
N ALA A 104 -13.52 -6.39 4.17
CA ALA A 104 -13.70 -5.54 3.00
C ALA A 104 -15.00 -4.75 3.11
N THR A 105 -14.91 -3.44 2.88
CA THR A 105 -16.05 -2.53 2.87
C THR A 105 -16.09 -1.80 1.54
N VAL A 106 -17.22 -1.83 0.85
CA VAL A 106 -17.42 -1.08 -0.40
C VAL A 106 -18.26 0.17 -0.08
N TRP A 107 -17.73 1.31 -0.50
CA TRP A 107 -18.31 2.63 -0.25
C TRP A 107 -18.71 3.28 -1.57
N THR A 108 -19.80 4.04 -1.55
CA THR A 108 -20.16 4.96 -2.62
C THR A 108 -20.50 6.34 -2.08
N THR A 109 -20.11 7.39 -2.80
CA THR A 109 -20.46 8.79 -2.49
C THR A 109 -21.64 9.29 -3.31
N ILE A 110 -22.18 8.46 -4.21
CA ILE A 110 -23.13 8.90 -5.21
C ILE A 110 -24.53 8.92 -4.60
N GLN A 111 -25.03 10.13 -4.40
CA GLN A 111 -26.42 10.41 -4.08
C GLN A 111 -26.86 11.58 -4.96
N GLY A 112 -28.09 11.49 -5.50
CA GLY A 112 -28.65 12.41 -6.51
C GLY A 112 -28.88 13.86 -6.09
N ALA A 113 -28.10 14.41 -5.14
CA ALA A 113 -28.23 15.77 -4.67
C ALA A 113 -26.95 16.58 -4.87
N GLN A 114 -27.12 17.74 -5.51
CA GLN A 114 -26.13 18.78 -5.77
C GLN A 114 -25.44 19.22 -4.47
N GLN A 115 -24.28 18.65 -4.14
CA GLN A 115 -23.54 18.97 -2.93
C GLN A 115 -22.40 19.98 -3.17
N SER A 116 -22.19 20.80 -2.13
CA SER A 116 -21.14 21.82 -2.07
C SER A 116 -19.75 21.19 -2.11
N TRP A 117 -18.86 21.74 -2.95
CA TRP A 117 -17.46 21.33 -3.12
C TRP A 117 -16.61 21.43 -1.84
N MET A 118 -17.12 22.06 -0.78
CA MET A 118 -16.44 22.15 0.52
C MET A 118 -16.86 21.09 1.53
N ALA A 119 -18.01 20.42 1.32
CA ALA A 119 -18.46 19.35 2.20
C ALA A 119 -17.92 18.01 1.67
N MET A 120 -17.36 17.19 2.56
CA MET A 120 -17.07 15.80 2.21
C MET A 120 -18.35 15.12 1.76
N LYS A 121 -18.35 14.51 0.56
CA LYS A 121 -19.50 13.75 0.08
C LYS A 121 -19.82 12.65 1.10
N PRO A 122 -21.08 12.49 1.54
CA PRO A 122 -21.44 11.44 2.48
C PRO A 122 -21.24 10.08 1.79
N GLU A 123 -20.47 9.22 2.42
CA GLU A 123 -20.25 7.87 1.95
C GLU A 123 -21.34 6.94 2.47
N ARG A 124 -21.86 6.08 1.60
CA ARG A 124 -22.79 5.00 1.90
C ARG A 124 -22.09 3.67 1.72
N ILE A 125 -22.32 2.75 2.65
CA ILE A 125 -21.81 1.38 2.56
C ILE A 125 -22.72 0.58 1.63
N LEU A 126 -22.14 -0.05 0.62
CA LEU A 126 -22.81 -1.00 -0.28
C LEU A 126 -22.59 -2.45 0.16
N PHE A 127 -21.43 -2.74 0.74
CA PHE A 127 -21.04 -4.06 1.20
C PHE A 127 -20.08 -3.91 2.38
N SER A 128 -20.19 -4.81 3.37
CA SER A 128 -19.23 -4.90 4.48
C SER A 128 -19.23 -6.33 5.02
N ASP A 129 -18.15 -7.07 4.82
CA ASP A 129 -18.00 -8.42 5.38
C ASP A 129 -16.51 -8.81 5.50
N THR A 130 -16.26 -9.86 6.27
CA THR A 130 -14.96 -10.52 6.36
C THR A 130 -14.76 -11.45 5.16
N ILE A 131 -13.92 -11.03 4.22
CA ILE A 131 -13.65 -11.76 2.97
C ILE A 131 -12.59 -12.84 3.12
N PHE A 132 -11.71 -12.73 4.13
CA PHE A 132 -10.77 -13.78 4.51
C PHE A 132 -10.80 -13.93 6.03
N ARG A 133 -11.03 -15.15 6.52
CA ARG A 133 -11.08 -15.45 7.96
C ARG A 133 -9.87 -16.28 8.38
N GLY A 134 -9.23 -15.90 9.48
CA GLY A 134 -8.15 -16.64 10.12
C GLY A 134 -6.95 -16.88 9.21
N VAL A 135 -6.68 -15.95 8.29
CA VAL A 135 -5.50 -16.05 7.42
C VAL A 135 -4.26 -15.66 8.22
N SER A 136 -3.13 -16.27 7.86
CA SER A 136 -1.84 -16.02 8.49
C SER A 136 -0.80 -15.64 7.45
N PHE A 137 0.40 -15.24 7.89
CA PHE A 137 1.46 -14.93 6.93
C PHE A 137 1.95 -16.13 6.10
N LYS A 138 1.55 -17.35 6.49
CA LYS A 138 1.86 -18.60 5.80
C LYS A 138 0.79 -18.99 4.77
N SER A 139 -0.34 -18.27 4.76
CA SER A 139 -1.48 -18.54 3.88
C SER A 139 -1.24 -17.94 2.50
N ASN A 140 -0.93 -18.75 1.48
CA ASN A 140 -0.66 -18.25 0.13
C ASN A 140 -1.82 -18.56 -0.82
N GLY A 141 -2.10 -17.64 -1.76
CA GLY A 141 -3.04 -17.89 -2.86
C GLY A 141 -4.51 -18.02 -2.41
N ALA A 142 -4.91 -17.32 -1.35
CA ALA A 142 -6.30 -17.30 -0.96
C ALA A 142 -7.12 -16.46 -1.93
N HIS A 143 -8.30 -16.96 -2.28
CA HIS A 143 -9.25 -16.31 -3.18
C HIS A 143 -10.59 -16.08 -2.50
N ALA A 144 -11.16 -14.89 -2.68
CA ALA A 144 -12.50 -14.57 -2.21
C ALA A 144 -13.34 -14.01 -3.37
N ASN A 145 -14.62 -14.41 -3.41
CA ASN A 145 -15.59 -13.89 -4.36
C ASN A 145 -16.60 -13.04 -3.60
N VAL A 146 -16.70 -11.77 -3.95
CA VAL A 146 -17.63 -10.82 -3.33
C VAL A 146 -18.77 -10.56 -4.31
N ASN A 147 -20.00 -10.88 -3.91
CA ASN A 147 -21.19 -10.55 -4.68
C ASN A 147 -21.58 -9.11 -4.35
N LEU A 148 -21.42 -8.22 -5.33
CA LEU A 148 -21.68 -6.78 -5.15
C LEU A 148 -22.77 -6.34 -6.13
N SER A 149 -23.79 -5.65 -5.61
CA SER A 149 -24.81 -4.96 -6.41
C SER A 149 -24.56 -3.46 -6.33
N ILE A 150 -24.26 -2.84 -7.47
CA ILE A 150 -23.96 -1.41 -7.56
C ILE A 150 -25.21 -0.72 -8.12
N PRO A 151 -25.81 0.23 -7.39
CA PRO A 151 -26.97 0.97 -7.87
C PRO A 151 -26.55 1.89 -9.03
N LEU A 152 -27.09 1.69 -10.23
CA LEU A 152 -26.66 2.41 -11.43
C LEU A 152 -27.32 3.78 -11.58
N GLU A 153 -28.46 4.01 -10.93
CA GLU A 153 -29.30 5.21 -11.11
C GLU A 153 -28.49 6.50 -10.87
N GLY A 154 -27.69 6.49 -9.81
CA GLY A 154 -26.86 7.64 -9.46
C GLY A 154 -25.64 7.81 -10.38
N PHE A 155 -25.11 6.73 -10.96
CA PHE A 155 -23.95 6.82 -11.85
C PHE A 155 -24.34 7.41 -13.21
N SER A 156 -25.52 7.07 -13.72
CA SER A 156 -26.01 7.60 -14.99
C SER A 156 -26.35 9.09 -14.94
N GLU A 157 -26.74 9.60 -13.78
CA GLU A 157 -27.13 11.00 -13.59
C GLU A 157 -25.96 11.90 -13.15
N ALA A 158 -24.85 11.31 -12.71
CA ALA A 158 -23.70 12.04 -12.21
C ALA A 158 -23.02 12.83 -13.33
N LYS A 159 -23.09 14.17 -13.24
CA LYS A 159 -22.36 15.08 -14.15
C LYS A 159 -20.86 14.94 -14.06
N VAL A 160 -20.35 14.57 -12.88
CA VAL A 160 -18.93 14.38 -12.59
C VAL A 160 -18.82 13.14 -11.72
N LEU A 161 -18.05 12.16 -12.19
CA LEU A 161 -17.67 10.97 -11.43
C LEU A 161 -16.18 11.04 -11.10
N GLU A 162 -15.82 10.66 -9.88
CA GLU A 162 -14.44 10.54 -9.43
C GLU A 162 -14.07 9.07 -9.18
N ASN A 163 -12.78 8.71 -9.26
CA ASN A 163 -12.32 7.33 -9.06
C ASN A 163 -12.72 6.75 -7.69
N TYR A 164 -12.87 7.62 -6.68
CA TYR A 164 -13.22 7.23 -5.31
C TYR A 164 -14.72 7.36 -5.02
N ASP A 165 -15.55 7.73 -6.00
CA ASP A 165 -16.99 7.75 -5.84
C ASP A 165 -17.59 6.33 -5.70
N LEU A 166 -16.82 5.32 -6.11
CA LEU A 166 -16.96 3.93 -5.70
C LEU A 166 -15.57 3.42 -5.29
N ARG A 167 -15.40 3.01 -4.04
CA ARG A 167 -14.13 2.52 -3.52
C ARG A 167 -14.31 1.32 -2.62
N ALA A 168 -13.33 0.43 -2.61
CA ALA A 168 -13.19 -0.59 -1.58
C ALA A 168 -12.21 -0.10 -0.52
N SER A 169 -12.48 -0.40 0.75
CA SER A 169 -11.47 -0.45 1.79
C SER A 169 -11.24 -1.88 2.23
N PHE A 170 -10.01 -2.15 2.64
CA PHE A 170 -9.61 -3.42 3.24
C PHE A 170 -8.93 -3.11 4.56
N THR A 171 -9.34 -3.76 5.64
CA THR A 171 -8.72 -3.65 6.97
C THR A 171 -8.29 -5.02 7.46
N LEU A 172 -7.21 -5.06 8.25
CA LEU A 172 -6.73 -6.27 8.91
C LEU A 172 -7.20 -6.24 10.36
N VAL A 173 -7.87 -7.30 10.79
CA VAL A 173 -8.40 -7.44 12.15
C VAL A 173 -7.75 -8.66 12.80
N PRO A 174 -6.83 -8.50 13.77
CA PRO A 174 -6.24 -9.66 14.45
C PRO A 174 -7.30 -10.44 15.22
N GLN A 175 -7.25 -11.78 15.17
CA GLN A 175 -8.18 -12.62 15.94
C GLN A 175 -7.79 -12.65 17.42
N SER A 176 -8.75 -12.65 18.33
CA SER A 176 -8.46 -12.77 19.76
C SER A 176 -7.92 -14.17 20.11
N PRO A 177 -7.01 -14.29 21.11
CA PRO A 177 -6.41 -13.22 21.90
C PRO A 177 -5.31 -12.48 21.13
N SER A 178 -5.37 -11.15 21.05
CA SER A 178 -4.40 -10.34 20.30
C SER A 178 -3.88 -9.12 21.07
N LEU A 179 -2.85 -8.47 20.52
CA LEU A 179 -2.36 -7.19 21.04
C LEU A 179 -3.41 -6.07 20.98
N LEU A 180 -4.39 -6.21 20.10
CA LEU A 180 -5.50 -5.26 19.98
C LEU A 180 -6.45 -5.38 21.18
N ASP A 181 -6.54 -6.54 21.83
CA ASP A 181 -7.42 -6.75 22.99
C ASP A 181 -6.92 -5.95 24.20
N ALA A 182 -5.59 -5.91 24.38
CA ALA A 182 -4.90 -5.18 25.45
C ALA A 182 -4.56 -3.72 25.07
N PHE A 183 -5.10 -3.22 23.96
CA PHE A 183 -4.80 -1.88 23.45
C PHE A 183 -5.53 -0.81 24.27
N LEU A 184 -4.78 0.19 24.75
CA LEU A 184 -5.31 1.25 25.62
C LEU A 184 -5.49 2.60 24.92
N ASP A 185 -4.61 2.95 23.98
CA ASP A 185 -4.59 4.27 23.36
C ASP A 185 -3.97 4.21 21.95
N TYR A 186 -4.45 5.08 21.07
CA TYR A 186 -4.00 5.21 19.68
C TYR A 186 -3.33 6.55 19.44
N HIS A 187 -2.17 6.51 18.77
CA HIS A 187 -1.45 7.71 18.35
C HIS A 187 -1.10 7.64 16.87
N SER A 188 -1.56 8.64 16.12
CA SER A 188 -1.19 8.81 14.73
C SER A 188 -0.22 9.97 14.55
N TRP A 189 0.62 9.87 13.51
CA TRP A 189 1.39 11.02 13.02
C TRP A 189 0.54 12.01 12.23
N ARG A 190 -0.64 11.56 11.76
CA ARG A 190 -1.58 12.38 11.02
C ARG A 190 -2.28 13.34 11.99
N PRO A 191 -2.35 14.64 11.68
CA PRO A 191 -3.07 15.59 12.53
C PRO A 191 -4.57 15.30 12.47
N PHE A 192 -5.18 15.06 13.63
CA PHE A 192 -6.58 14.63 13.80
C PHE A 192 -7.61 15.54 13.09
N HIS A 193 -7.33 16.84 12.99
CA HIS A 193 -8.29 17.84 12.56
C HIS A 193 -8.20 18.23 11.07
N TRP A 194 -7.16 17.79 10.34
CA TRP A 194 -6.92 18.25 8.96
C TRP A 194 -6.93 17.16 7.90
N ILE A 195 -6.69 15.91 8.28
CA ILE A 195 -6.70 14.78 7.35
C ILE A 195 -7.67 13.75 7.91
N ARG A 196 -8.97 13.95 7.65
CA ARG A 196 -9.93 12.86 7.78
C ARG A 196 -9.59 11.86 6.69
N ALA A 197 -8.81 10.84 7.04
CA ALA A 197 -8.68 9.67 6.20
C ALA A 197 -10.09 9.12 5.95
N PRO A 198 -10.37 8.60 4.75
CA PRO A 198 -11.62 7.89 4.51
C PRO A 198 -11.79 6.81 5.57
N LYS A 199 -12.99 6.68 6.14
CA LYS A 199 -13.27 5.60 7.09
C LYS A 199 -13.09 4.26 6.37
N MET A 200 -12.53 3.30 7.07
CA MET A 200 -12.19 1.99 6.50
C MET A 200 -13.14 0.91 6.99
N SER A 201 -13.55 1.00 8.26
CA SER A 201 -14.50 0.07 8.87
C SER A 201 -15.91 0.64 8.93
N PRO A 202 -16.93 -0.21 8.84
CA PRO A 202 -18.30 0.21 9.07
C PRO A 202 -18.48 0.72 10.51
N PRO A 203 -19.44 1.62 10.77
CA PRO A 203 -19.83 1.95 12.13
C PRO A 203 -20.41 0.71 12.83
N GLU A 204 -19.94 0.40 14.05
CA GLU A 204 -20.33 -0.80 14.80
C GLU A 204 -21.84 -0.92 15.08
N ASP A 205 -22.57 0.20 15.07
CA ASP A 205 -23.98 0.25 15.50
C ASP A 205 -24.98 0.54 14.36
N GLY A 206 -24.56 0.48 13.09
CA GLY A 206 -25.40 0.93 11.97
C GLY A 206 -25.80 2.43 12.05
N LEU A 207 -25.14 3.18 12.95
CA LEU A 207 -25.32 4.60 13.11
C LEU A 207 -24.95 5.33 11.82
N ARG A 208 -25.71 6.38 11.51
CA ARG A 208 -25.42 7.17 10.31
C ARG A 208 -24.11 7.90 10.51
N PRO A 209 -23.33 8.15 9.44
CA PRO A 209 -22.10 8.94 9.52
C PRO A 209 -22.26 10.29 10.22
N GLU A 210 -23.47 10.88 10.15
CA GLU A 210 -23.88 12.11 10.80
C GLU A 210 -23.85 12.04 12.34
N ASP A 211 -24.18 10.88 12.91
CA ASP A 211 -24.27 10.65 14.36
C ASP A 211 -22.89 10.60 15.05
N PHE A 212 -21.82 10.60 14.27
CA PHE A 212 -20.43 10.59 14.75
C PHE A 212 -19.87 11.99 14.98
N ILE A 213 -20.58 13.05 14.60
CA ILE A 213 -20.12 14.42 14.84
C ILE A 213 -20.15 14.69 16.35
N GLY A 214 -18.97 14.64 16.99
CA GLY A 214 -18.78 14.91 18.42
C GLY A 214 -18.56 13.69 19.30
N LYS A 215 -18.68 12.47 18.76
CA LYS A 215 -18.27 11.25 19.49
C LYS A 215 -16.75 11.09 19.42
N VAL A 216 -16.13 10.81 20.56
CA VAL A 216 -14.72 10.39 20.62
C VAL A 216 -14.64 9.02 19.94
N PRO A 217 -13.86 8.87 18.87
CA PRO A 217 -13.73 7.57 18.20
C PRO A 217 -13.14 6.53 19.16
N ASP A 218 -13.57 5.28 19.02
CA ASP A 218 -12.95 4.18 19.75
C ASP A 218 -11.49 4.02 19.30
N PRO A 219 -10.49 4.09 20.21
CA PRO A 219 -9.08 3.99 19.84
C PRO A 219 -8.73 2.65 19.17
N LYS A 220 -9.45 1.55 19.47
CA LYS A 220 -9.23 0.27 18.78
C LYS A 220 -9.66 0.36 17.32
N GLN A 221 -10.85 0.91 17.08
CA GLN A 221 -11.33 1.15 15.72
C GLN A 221 -10.44 2.11 14.93
N GLU A 222 -9.94 3.19 15.56
CA GLU A 222 -8.98 4.09 14.91
C GLU A 222 -7.67 3.39 14.58
N ALA A 223 -7.19 2.52 15.47
CA ALA A 223 -6.03 1.70 15.20
C ALA A 223 -6.29 0.82 13.97
N ILE A 224 -7.38 0.03 13.94
CA ILE A 224 -7.75 -0.82 12.79
C ILE A 224 -7.79 -0.01 11.48
N ASP A 225 -8.49 1.13 11.49
CA ASP A 225 -8.66 1.97 10.30
C ASP A 225 -7.34 2.57 9.81
N SER A 226 -6.38 2.79 10.71
CA SER A 226 -5.06 3.31 10.34
C SER A 226 -4.25 2.36 9.45
N TYR A 227 -4.49 1.05 9.56
CA TYR A 227 -3.91 -0.01 8.75
C TYR A 227 -4.66 -0.25 7.45
N GLY A 228 -5.88 0.27 7.37
CA GLY A 228 -6.74 0.10 6.22
C GLY A 228 -6.15 0.74 4.98
N ILE A 229 -6.41 0.11 3.84
CA ILE A 229 -6.12 0.67 2.52
C ILE A 229 -7.42 0.91 1.80
N THR A 230 -7.43 1.93 0.94
CA THR A 230 -8.50 2.15 -0.02
C THR A 230 -8.00 1.89 -1.44
N ALA A 231 -8.88 1.31 -2.25
CA ALA A 231 -8.71 1.16 -3.68
C ALA A 231 -9.92 1.78 -4.40
N PRO A 232 -9.72 2.61 -5.44
CA PRO A 232 -10.83 2.96 -6.32
C PRO A 232 -11.33 1.70 -7.02
N LEU A 233 -12.66 1.56 -7.13
CA LEU A 233 -13.30 0.52 -7.93
C LEU A 233 -13.80 1.07 -9.27
N ILE A 234 -13.58 2.35 -9.55
CA ILE A 234 -13.85 2.95 -10.84
C ILE A 234 -12.55 3.41 -11.47
N GLU A 235 -12.34 2.90 -12.68
CA GLU A 235 -11.29 3.32 -13.58
C GLU A 235 -11.93 3.99 -14.78
N PHE A 236 -11.26 4.98 -15.35
CA PHE A 236 -11.77 5.72 -16.49
C PHE A 236 -10.88 5.42 -17.68
N SER A 237 -11.47 4.97 -18.78
CA SER A 237 -10.76 4.77 -20.04
C SER A 237 -11.18 5.83 -21.03
N TYR A 238 -10.20 6.39 -21.73
CA TYR A 238 -10.45 7.26 -22.86
C TYR A 238 -11.04 6.45 -24.01
N ILE A 239 -12.12 6.94 -24.62
CA ILE A 239 -12.66 6.36 -25.84
C ILE A 239 -12.38 7.32 -26.98
N GLU A 240 -11.64 6.85 -27.98
CA GLU A 240 -11.61 7.53 -29.28
C GLU A 240 -12.99 7.38 -29.90
N SER A 241 -13.75 8.48 -29.99
CA SER A 241 -15.02 8.47 -30.67
C SER A 241 -14.79 8.20 -32.16
N SER A 242 -15.28 7.07 -32.65
CA SER A 242 -15.24 6.72 -34.07
C SER A 242 -16.03 7.71 -34.95
N CYS A 243 -16.87 8.55 -34.34
CA CYS A 243 -17.74 9.52 -34.99
C CYS A 243 -17.14 10.93 -35.07
N ALA A 244 -15.89 11.14 -34.64
CA ALA A 244 -15.23 12.44 -34.78
C ALA A 244 -14.65 12.61 -36.19
N ASP A 245 -15.53 12.83 -37.17
CA ASP A 245 -15.12 13.44 -38.43
C ASP A 245 -14.60 14.85 -38.13
N ASP A 246 -13.30 15.05 -38.33
CA ASP A 246 -12.56 16.32 -38.37
C ASP A 246 -12.62 17.29 -37.18
N SER A 247 -13.20 16.90 -36.03
CA SER A 247 -13.18 17.78 -34.85
C SER A 247 -11.74 17.93 -34.36
N PRO A 248 -11.21 19.16 -34.23
CA PRO A 248 -9.83 19.37 -33.78
C PRO A 248 -9.66 18.74 -32.40
N LYS A 249 -8.83 17.68 -32.32
CA LYS A 249 -8.45 17.06 -31.05
C LYS A 249 -7.98 18.18 -30.13
N PRO A 250 -8.48 18.27 -28.88
CA PRO A 250 -8.07 19.33 -27.95
C PRO A 250 -6.54 19.28 -27.81
N SER A 251 -5.88 20.31 -28.34
CA SER A 251 -4.44 20.36 -28.60
C SER A 251 -3.56 20.39 -27.33
N GLY A 252 -4.16 20.19 -26.15
CA GLY A 252 -3.48 20.10 -24.86
C GLY A 252 -3.28 18.69 -24.32
N PHE A 253 -3.93 17.67 -24.89
CA PHE A 253 -3.79 16.28 -24.47
C PHE A 253 -3.09 15.48 -25.58
N ALA A 254 -1.77 15.64 -25.68
CA ALA A 254 -0.98 14.62 -26.36
C ALA A 254 -1.24 13.30 -25.61
N PRO A 255 -1.68 12.22 -26.29
CA PRO A 255 -1.75 10.91 -25.67
C PRO A 255 -0.36 10.67 -25.10
N ARG A 256 -0.23 10.72 -23.77
CA ARG A 256 1.03 10.40 -23.13
C ARG A 256 1.25 8.95 -23.45
N SER A 257 2.07 8.71 -24.48
CA SER A 257 2.68 7.43 -24.79
C SER A 257 2.92 6.75 -23.45
N TYR A 258 2.20 5.66 -23.22
CA TYR A 258 2.33 4.82 -22.04
C TYR A 258 3.76 4.29 -22.00
N ASN A 259 4.71 5.13 -21.57
CA ASN A 259 6.06 4.70 -21.27
C ASN A 259 5.89 3.80 -20.05
N THR A 260 5.90 2.50 -20.34
CA THR A 260 5.61 1.32 -19.52
C THR A 260 6.44 1.19 -18.24
N LEU A 261 7.22 2.21 -17.88
CA LEU A 261 8.10 2.25 -16.71
C LEU A 261 7.76 3.40 -15.74
N ALA A 262 6.94 4.37 -16.13
CA ALA A 262 6.55 5.48 -15.27
C ALA A 262 5.25 5.16 -14.52
N LYS A 263 5.40 4.38 -13.44
CA LYS A 263 4.70 4.54 -12.15
C LYS A 263 3.43 5.40 -12.25
N PHE A 264 2.28 4.82 -12.63
CA PHE A 264 1.04 5.58 -12.73
C PHE A 264 0.71 6.21 -11.37
N PRO A 265 0.77 7.55 -11.20
CA PRO A 265 -0.14 8.17 -10.26
C PRO A 265 -1.54 7.75 -10.74
N ILE A 266 -2.43 7.36 -9.83
CA ILE A 266 -3.85 7.24 -10.16
C ILE A 266 -4.23 8.58 -10.78
N GLU A 267 -4.34 8.64 -12.11
CA GLU A 267 -4.68 9.87 -12.81
C GLU A 267 -6.12 10.15 -12.43
N SER A 268 -6.27 11.10 -11.52
CA SER A 268 -7.57 11.54 -11.08
C SER A 268 -8.21 12.20 -12.29
N THR A 269 -9.28 11.61 -12.80
CA THR A 269 -10.12 12.18 -13.87
C THR A 269 -10.96 13.35 -13.36
N LYS A 270 -10.47 14.06 -12.33
CA LYS A 270 -11.19 15.12 -11.64
C LYS A 270 -11.67 16.15 -12.65
N GLY A 271 -12.98 16.17 -12.86
CA GLY A 271 -13.65 17.14 -13.73
C GLY A 271 -13.82 16.71 -15.19
N MET A 272 -13.52 15.47 -15.56
CA MET A 272 -13.83 14.94 -16.90
C MET A 272 -15.26 14.39 -16.94
N SER A 273 -15.95 14.64 -18.06
CA SER A 273 -17.32 14.15 -18.26
C SER A 273 -17.30 12.63 -18.51
N PRO A 274 -18.27 11.86 -17.97
CA PRO A 274 -18.44 10.44 -18.32
C PRO A 274 -18.62 10.19 -19.83
N LEU A 275 -19.01 11.21 -20.60
CA LEU A 275 -19.12 11.14 -22.07
C LEU A 275 -17.76 11.22 -22.77
N GLU A 276 -16.75 11.81 -22.13
CA GLU A 276 -15.38 11.89 -22.65
C GLU A 276 -14.53 10.70 -22.19
N TYR A 277 -14.82 10.20 -20.98
CA TYR A 277 -14.12 9.09 -20.35
C TYR A 277 -15.11 8.08 -19.81
N HIS A 278 -15.13 6.89 -20.39
CA HIS A 278 -16.05 5.86 -19.97
C HIS A 278 -15.59 5.23 -18.65
N PRO A 279 -16.46 5.23 -17.61
CA PRO A 279 -16.16 4.57 -16.36
C PRO A 279 -16.28 3.06 -16.53
N HIS A 280 -15.31 2.33 -15.99
CA HIS A 280 -15.30 0.87 -15.86
C HIS A 280 -15.22 0.49 -14.39
N VAL A 281 -15.98 -0.51 -13.99
CA VAL A 281 -15.90 -1.08 -12.65
C VAL A 281 -14.75 -2.09 -12.60
N VAL A 282 -13.81 -1.88 -11.68
CA VAL A 282 -12.72 -2.81 -11.41
C VAL A 282 -13.29 -4.02 -10.69
N THR A 283 -13.27 -5.17 -11.35
CA THR A 283 -13.83 -6.42 -10.82
C THR A 283 -12.80 -7.32 -10.14
N ARG A 284 -11.50 -7.03 -10.22
CA ARG A 284 -10.48 -7.89 -9.63
C ARG A 284 -9.38 -7.08 -8.97
N THR A 285 -9.09 -7.42 -7.71
CA THR A 285 -8.14 -6.70 -6.88
C THR A 285 -7.18 -7.68 -6.22
N ASP A 286 -5.87 -7.45 -6.39
CA ASP A 286 -4.84 -8.20 -5.69
C ASP A 286 -4.39 -7.42 -4.45
N LEU A 287 -4.61 -8.03 -3.29
CA LEU A 287 -4.19 -7.55 -1.98
C LEU A 287 -2.86 -8.19 -1.62
N ARG A 288 -1.95 -7.38 -1.10
CA ARG A 288 -0.68 -7.85 -0.55
C ARG A 288 -0.53 -7.36 0.87
N VAL A 289 -0.41 -8.32 1.78
CA VAL A 289 -0.04 -8.05 3.16
C VAL A 289 1.48 -8.10 3.27
N VAL A 290 2.06 -7.04 3.83
CA VAL A 290 3.51 -6.93 4.02
C VAL A 290 3.85 -7.42 5.43
N LYS A 291 4.69 -8.46 5.50
CA LYS A 291 5.23 -8.96 6.76
C LYS A 291 6.25 -7.95 7.30
N MET A 292 6.03 -7.47 8.52
CA MET A 292 7.00 -6.67 9.26
C MET A 292 7.40 -7.43 10.52
N THR A 293 8.67 -7.78 10.64
CA THR A 293 9.22 -8.54 11.78
C THR A 293 10.11 -7.68 12.67
N GLU A 294 10.57 -6.56 12.16
CA GLU A 294 11.54 -5.71 12.86
C GLU A 294 10.86 -4.91 13.97
N LEU A 295 11.46 -4.93 15.16
CA LEU A 295 11.05 -4.09 16.28
C LEU A 295 11.66 -2.70 16.12
N TYR A 296 10.91 -1.65 16.44
CA TYR A 296 11.47 -0.30 16.54
C TYR A 296 11.92 -0.01 17.96
N ASN A 297 12.96 0.80 18.12
CA ASN A 297 13.30 1.41 19.39
C ASN A 297 12.26 2.50 19.72
N ALA A 298 11.56 2.37 20.85
CA ALA A 298 10.43 3.22 21.20
C ALA A 298 10.78 4.70 21.33
N GLU A 299 11.93 5.03 21.94
CA GLU A 299 12.38 6.42 22.08
C GLU A 299 12.63 7.08 20.72
N ARG A 300 13.34 6.38 19.83
CA ARG A 300 13.64 6.90 18.49
C ARG A 300 12.38 7.06 17.65
N TYR A 301 11.48 6.08 17.73
CA TYR A 301 10.18 6.11 17.05
C TYR A 301 9.36 7.31 17.51
N ASP A 302 9.19 7.50 18.83
CA ASP A 302 8.42 8.60 19.40
C ASP A 302 8.99 9.96 19.04
N ARG A 303 10.32 10.11 19.11
CA ARG A 303 11.00 11.35 18.73
C ARG A 303 10.73 11.72 17.27
N LEU A 304 10.85 10.75 16.35
CA LEU A 304 10.56 10.97 14.94
C LEU A 304 9.08 11.28 14.72
N HIS A 305 8.19 10.53 15.37
CA HIS A 305 6.75 10.75 15.27
C HIS A 305 6.31 12.09 15.84
N GLY A 306 6.90 12.54 16.93
CA GLY A 306 6.70 13.87 17.49
C GLY A 306 7.19 14.96 16.53
N ALA A 307 8.35 14.76 15.91
CA ALA A 307 8.88 15.68 14.90
C ALA A 307 7.98 15.77 13.66
N LEU A 308 7.45 14.65 13.17
CA LEU A 308 6.49 14.62 12.06
C LEU A 308 5.21 15.39 12.42
N ARG A 309 4.65 15.13 13.61
CA ARG A 309 3.47 15.86 14.11
C ARG A 309 3.72 17.37 14.21
N ALA A 310 4.90 17.77 14.68
CA ALA A 310 5.28 19.18 14.80
C ALA A 310 5.56 19.86 13.45
N ASN A 311 6.11 19.11 12.48
CA ASN A 311 6.51 19.60 11.17
C ASN A 311 5.44 19.42 10.08
N ASN A 312 4.23 18.94 10.42
CA ASN A 312 3.09 18.82 9.52
C ASN A 312 2.51 20.17 9.03
N THR A 313 3.35 21.18 8.80
CA THR A 313 3.12 22.12 7.70
C THR A 313 3.17 21.31 6.40
N LEU A 314 2.05 20.63 6.12
CA LEU A 314 1.63 19.92 4.91
C LEU A 314 2.70 19.79 3.83
N ASN A 315 3.06 18.54 3.51
CA ASN A 315 3.78 18.09 2.32
C ASN A 315 3.09 18.49 0.98
N GLY A 316 2.76 19.77 0.79
CA GLY A 316 2.05 20.28 -0.38
C GLY A 316 1.40 21.67 -0.23
N CYS A 317 1.21 22.23 0.97
CA CYS A 317 0.77 23.63 1.08
C CYS A 317 2.00 24.52 1.21
N PRO A 318 2.35 25.32 0.18
CA PRO A 318 3.47 26.22 0.28
C PRO A 318 3.21 27.18 1.46
N SER A 319 4.27 27.49 2.19
CA SER A 319 4.31 28.28 3.43
C SER A 319 3.73 29.70 3.34
N PHE A 320 3.06 30.06 2.25
CA PHE A 320 2.40 31.35 2.02
C PHE A 320 1.35 31.68 3.10
N PHE A 321 0.68 30.68 3.68
CA PHE A 321 -0.26 30.94 4.77
C PHE A 321 0.40 31.28 6.12
N ARG A 322 1.72 31.08 6.26
CA ARG A 322 2.44 31.44 7.49
C ARG A 322 2.71 32.94 7.64
N ARG A 323 2.56 33.75 6.57
CA ARG A 323 2.89 35.19 6.59
C ARG A 323 1.72 36.13 6.90
N ARG A 324 0.46 35.68 6.92
CA ARG A 324 -0.69 36.59 7.11
C ARG A 324 -1.36 36.57 8.48
N TYR A 325 -0.99 35.66 9.38
CA TYR A 325 -1.43 35.73 10.78
C TYR A 325 -0.29 36.23 11.68
N LYS A 326 0.23 37.43 11.39
CA LYS A 326 0.64 38.31 12.49
C LYS A 326 -0.64 38.90 13.07
N LEU A 327 -1.37 38.07 13.83
CA LEU A 327 -2.33 38.59 14.79
C LEU A 327 -1.53 39.44 15.77
N GLY A 328 -2.05 40.63 16.06
CA GLY A 328 -1.41 41.63 16.92
C GLY A 328 -0.88 41.04 18.23
N GLU A 329 0.19 41.67 18.70
CA GLU A 329 0.81 41.47 20.00
C GLU A 329 -0.26 41.36 21.10
N GLY A 330 -0.43 40.17 21.69
CA GLY A 330 -1.33 39.99 22.83
C GLY A 330 -1.83 38.58 23.12
N GLY A 331 -1.72 37.63 22.19
CA GLY A 331 -2.26 36.27 22.38
C GLY A 331 -1.26 35.30 23.02
N LYS A 332 -1.49 34.94 24.29
CA LYS A 332 -0.72 33.92 25.03
C LYS A 332 -0.67 32.59 24.26
N THR A 333 0.52 32.01 24.23
CA THR A 333 0.88 30.76 23.55
C THR A 333 0.15 29.53 24.12
N TYR A 334 -0.84 29.02 23.39
CA TYR A 334 -1.51 27.71 23.65
C TYR A 334 -0.62 26.48 23.37
N ARG A 335 0.66 26.68 23.04
CA ARG A 335 1.55 25.64 22.51
C ARG A 335 2.15 24.68 23.55
N ARG A 336 1.79 24.80 24.84
CA ARG A 336 2.48 24.09 25.94
C ARG A 336 1.59 23.21 26.83
N GLN A 337 0.26 23.20 26.63
CA GLN A 337 -0.64 22.44 27.51
C GLN A 337 -0.91 20.99 27.07
N GLU A 338 -0.98 20.69 25.76
CA GLU A 338 -1.16 19.29 25.31
C GLU A 338 0.05 18.41 25.61
N LEU A 339 1.26 18.96 25.53
CA LEU A 339 2.50 18.24 25.86
C LEU A 339 2.63 17.91 27.36
N ARG A 340 1.96 18.65 28.25
CA ARG A 340 1.98 18.36 29.69
C ARG A 340 0.93 17.33 30.10
N LYS A 341 -0.27 17.35 29.51
CA LYS A 341 -1.34 16.40 29.88
C LYS A 341 -0.97 14.94 29.63
N ASN A 342 -0.15 14.64 28.61
CA ASN A 342 0.28 13.28 28.32
C ASN A 342 1.54 12.84 29.11
N LEU A 343 2.26 13.80 29.71
CA LEU A 343 3.42 13.52 30.58
C LEU A 343 3.06 13.52 32.07
N SER A 344 1.93 14.11 32.46
CA SER A 344 1.46 14.16 33.85
C SER A 344 0.59 12.98 34.26
N LEU A 345 0.33 11.99 33.38
CA LEU A 345 -0.38 10.75 33.73
C LEU A 345 0.51 9.69 34.38
N THR A 346 1.81 9.96 34.58
CA THR A 346 2.73 9.06 35.28
C THR A 346 3.66 9.85 36.19
N SER A 347 3.12 10.47 37.25
CA SER A 347 3.90 10.79 38.46
C SER A 347 3.01 11.58 39.43
N GLU A 348 2.22 10.90 40.26
CA GLU A 348 2.09 11.18 41.70
C GLU A 348 1.82 9.86 42.44
N HIS A 349 2.44 9.74 43.61
CA HIS A 349 2.33 8.72 44.69
C HIS A 349 1.07 7.84 44.68
N GLY A 350 1.08 6.53 44.97
CA GLY A 350 2.04 5.71 45.70
C GLY A 350 1.22 4.74 46.56
N ASP A 351 1.29 3.44 46.30
CA ASP A 351 1.29 2.43 47.37
C ASP A 351 1.68 1.06 46.83
N GLN A 352 2.28 0.29 47.72
CA GLN A 352 3.07 -0.89 47.47
C GLN A 352 2.19 -2.15 47.44
N ASP A 353 1.54 -2.44 46.31
CA ASP A 353 0.96 -3.76 46.07
C ASP A 353 1.54 -4.41 44.81
N ARG A 354 2.25 -5.52 45.03
CA ARG A 354 2.76 -6.43 43.97
C ARG A 354 1.58 -7.19 43.35
N GLY A 355 0.72 -6.50 42.63
CA GLY A 355 -0.10 -7.09 41.58
C GLY A 355 0.73 -7.11 40.29
N GLN A 356 0.71 -8.23 39.56
CA GLN A 356 1.19 -8.29 38.17
C GLN A 356 0.35 -7.32 37.32
N GLY A 357 0.74 -6.04 37.30
CA GLY A 357 0.12 -5.04 36.45
C GLY A 357 0.49 -5.33 35.00
N THR A 358 -0.52 -5.54 34.16
CA THR A 358 -0.36 -5.54 32.70
C THR A 358 0.16 -4.18 32.26
N PHE A 359 1.42 -4.11 31.89
CA PHE A 359 2.04 -2.87 31.46
C PHE A 359 1.63 -2.53 30.02
N PRO A 360 1.29 -1.26 29.71
CA PRO A 360 0.99 -0.85 28.34
C PRO A 360 2.18 -1.12 27.43
N THR A 361 1.96 -1.95 26.41
CA THR A 361 2.94 -2.19 25.34
C THR A 361 2.64 -1.26 24.17
N ARG A 362 3.68 -0.80 23.47
CA ARG A 362 3.53 0.10 22.31
C ARG A 362 3.58 -0.70 21.02
N THR A 363 2.71 -0.32 20.08
CA THR A 363 2.55 -1.01 18.80
C THR A 363 2.59 0.00 17.64
N PHE A 364 3.22 -0.33 16.52
CA PHE A 364 3.35 0.54 15.34
C PHE A 364 2.57 0.00 14.14
N LEU A 365 2.39 0.89 13.15
CA LEU A 365 1.37 0.75 12.12
C LEU A 365 1.87 0.11 10.80
N TYR A 366 1.11 -0.85 10.24
CA TYR A 366 1.31 -1.47 8.91
C TYR A 366 0.91 -0.56 7.75
N ARG A 367 1.29 -1.00 6.54
CA ARG A 367 0.70 -0.57 5.28
C ARG A 367 0.45 -1.79 4.38
N MET A 368 -0.81 -2.06 4.03
CA MET A 368 -1.12 -3.00 2.94
C MET A 368 -0.76 -2.38 1.58
N GLY A 369 -0.42 -3.23 0.61
CA GLY A 369 -0.17 -2.84 -0.78
C GLY A 369 -1.30 -3.31 -1.68
N LEU A 370 -1.72 -2.45 -2.61
CA LEU A 370 -2.66 -2.80 -3.69
C LEU A 370 -1.90 -2.95 -5.01
N ARG A 371 -2.29 -3.96 -5.79
CA ARG A 371 -1.91 -4.05 -7.20
C ARG A 371 -3.17 -4.24 -8.03
N SER A 372 -3.45 -3.30 -8.93
CA SER A 372 -4.44 -3.51 -9.98
C SER A 372 -3.84 -4.45 -11.03
N ILE A 373 -4.65 -5.39 -11.53
CA ILE A 373 -4.22 -6.45 -12.45
C ILE A 373 -3.88 -5.89 -13.85
N HIS A 374 -4.18 -4.61 -14.11
CA HIS A 374 -3.74 -3.91 -15.32
C HIS A 374 -2.33 -3.27 -15.24
N GLY A 375 -1.57 -3.45 -14.15
CA GLY A 375 -0.10 -3.30 -14.22
C GLY A 375 0.55 -2.45 -13.12
N CYS A 376 1.70 -2.97 -12.68
CA CYS A 376 2.76 -2.37 -11.87
C CYS A 376 2.47 -1.73 -10.49
N VAL A 377 3.49 -1.89 -9.64
CA VAL A 377 3.52 -1.63 -8.19
C VAL A 377 3.53 -0.13 -7.90
N SER A 378 2.57 0.37 -7.11
CA SER A 378 2.63 1.72 -6.53
C SER A 378 2.92 1.64 -5.03
N GLY A 379 4.14 2.03 -4.67
CA GLY A 379 4.59 2.18 -3.29
C GLY A 379 6.10 2.34 -3.27
N ILE A 380 6.62 3.24 -2.44
CA ILE A 380 8.03 3.20 -2.02
C ILE A 380 8.14 1.95 -1.13
N LEU A 381 8.18 0.78 -1.75
CA LEU A 381 8.45 -0.48 -1.10
C LEU A 381 9.95 -0.70 -1.28
N GLY A 382 10.68 -0.73 -0.17
CA GLY A 382 12.03 -1.27 -0.17
C GLY A 382 11.97 -2.67 -0.80
N PRO A 383 12.93 -3.05 -1.65
CA PRO A 383 12.92 -4.39 -2.21
C PRO A 383 13.14 -5.39 -1.05
N TYR A 384 12.48 -6.54 -1.10
CA TYR A 384 12.64 -7.68 -0.18
C TYR A 384 11.82 -7.71 1.12
N GLY A 385 10.53 -7.33 1.07
CA GLY A 385 9.55 -7.90 2.01
C GLY A 385 8.97 -9.20 1.43
N GLU A 386 8.84 -10.26 2.22
CA GLU A 386 8.00 -11.40 1.81
C GLU A 386 6.56 -10.92 1.69
N HIS A 387 5.94 -11.24 0.56
CA HIS A 387 4.60 -10.79 0.21
C HIS A 387 3.68 -11.99 0.08
N ILE A 388 2.48 -11.87 0.64
CA ILE A 388 1.43 -12.84 0.44
C ILE A 388 0.46 -12.29 -0.59
N PRO A 389 0.31 -12.95 -1.74
CA PRO A 389 -0.76 -12.62 -2.67
C PRO A 389 -2.08 -13.16 -2.12
N LEU A 390 -3.02 -12.25 -1.84
CA LEU A 390 -4.43 -12.54 -1.65
C LEU A 390 -5.16 -11.94 -2.85
N THR A 391 -6.01 -12.70 -3.53
CA THR A 391 -6.74 -12.18 -4.70
C THR A 391 -8.22 -12.18 -4.39
N SER A 392 -8.87 -11.03 -4.55
CA SER A 392 -10.32 -10.92 -4.47
C SER A 392 -10.91 -10.67 -5.85
N THR A 393 -12.00 -11.38 -6.16
CA THR A 393 -12.77 -11.18 -7.38
C THR A 393 -14.17 -10.69 -6.99
N LEU A 394 -14.59 -9.60 -7.59
CA LEU A 394 -15.94 -9.08 -7.48
C LEU A 394 -16.78 -9.70 -8.59
N ASN A 395 -17.78 -10.48 -8.20
CA ASN A 395 -18.81 -10.94 -9.11
C ASN A 395 -19.92 -9.89 -9.12
N LEU A 396 -19.98 -9.12 -10.20
CA LEU A 396 -21.07 -8.18 -10.43
C LEU A 396 -22.31 -8.96 -10.87
N ARG A 397 -23.42 -8.73 -10.17
CA ARG A 397 -24.75 -9.06 -10.68
C ARG A 397 -25.40 -7.76 -11.11
N GLU A 398 -25.79 -7.71 -12.37
CA GLU A 398 -26.68 -6.67 -12.91
C GLU A 398 -28.07 -6.76 -12.28
#